data_AF-A0A816A2Y0-F1
#
_entry.id   AF-A0A816A2Y0-F1
#
_cell.length_a   1.000
_cell.length_b   1.000
_cell.length_c   1.000
_cell.angle_alpha   90.00
_cell.angle_beta   90.00
_cell.angle_gamma   90.00
#
_symmetry.space_group_name_H-M   'P 1'
#
loop_
_entity.id
_entity.type
_entity.pdbx_description
1 polymer ?
#
loop_
_entity_poly.entity_id
_entity_poly.type
_entity_poly.pdbx_seq_one_letter_code
_entity_poly.pdbx_strand_id
1 'polypeptide(L)'
;HLSLHKQAISSIEFNPLTGTLLLVASIDSSISLWNCFMITKLYDEKLADSINSPSSSSSSSSSSNKILLNLFKTKNTSLFHIRFSKENVLYAIGLIGSTNK
;
A
#
# COMPACT_ATOMS: atom_id res chain seq x y z
N HIS A 1 13.01 0.46 -6.54
CA HIS A 1 12.43 1.64 -5.86
C HIS A 1 12.30 1.35 -4.36
N LEU A 2 13.45 1.24 -3.66
CA LEU A 2 13.55 1.41 -2.20
C LEU A 2 13.77 2.92 -2.02
N SER A 3 12.93 3.72 -1.39
CA SER A 3 12.31 3.55 -0.08
C SER A 3 11.06 4.43 -0.04
N LEU A 4 9.86 3.87 -0.21
CA LEU A 4 8.62 4.66 -0.14
C LEU A 4 8.49 5.34 1.24
N HIS A 5 8.78 4.57 2.29
CA HIS A 5 8.88 5.05 3.66
C HIS A 5 10.34 5.36 4.00
N LYS A 6 10.56 6.49 4.68
CA LYS A 6 11.89 7.01 5.06
C LYS A 6 12.31 6.58 6.47
N GLN A 7 11.40 5.99 7.23
CA GLN A 7 11.64 5.47 8.57
C GLN A 7 11.00 4.10 8.74
N ALA A 8 11.12 3.54 9.95
CA ALA A 8 10.58 2.23 10.27
C ALA A 8 9.05 2.17 10.06
N ILE A 9 8.62 1.03 9.54
CA ILE A 9 7.20 0.68 9.48
C ILE A 9 6.73 0.38 10.90
N SER A 10 5.68 1.07 11.33
CA SER A 10 5.13 0.90 12.67
C SER A 10 3.93 -0.04 12.70
N SER A 11 3.15 -0.09 11.62
CA SER A 11 1.94 -0.91 11.58
C SER A 11 1.54 -1.25 10.14
N ILE A 12 0.97 -2.43 9.95
CA ILE A 12 0.51 -2.95 8.67
C ILE A 12 -0.85 -3.58 8.91
N GLU A 13 -1.83 -3.27 8.05
CA GLU A 13 -3.15 -3.86 8.17
C GLU A 13 -3.84 -4.08 6.82
N PHE A 14 -4.41 -5.27 6.63
CA PHE A 14 -5.30 -5.55 5.51
C PHE A 14 -6.70 -5.02 5.79
N ASN A 15 -7.39 -4.57 4.74
CA ASN A 15 -8.81 -4.31 4.83
C ASN A 15 -9.55 -5.60 5.22
N PRO A 16 -10.27 -5.63 6.35
CA PRO A 16 -10.84 -6.87 6.89
C PRO A 16 -12.04 -7.37 6.07
N LEU A 17 -12.68 -6.53 5.27
CA LEU A 17 -13.84 -6.90 4.47
C LEU A 17 -13.42 -7.48 3.11
N THR A 18 -12.49 -6.81 2.42
CA THR A 18 -12.11 -7.22 1.07
C THR A 18 -10.83 -8.05 1.02
N GLY A 19 -9.90 -7.86 1.97
CA GLY A 19 -8.56 -8.45 1.94
C GLY A 19 -7.68 -8.00 0.76
N THR A 20 -8.20 -7.18 -0.15
CA THR A 20 -7.53 -6.74 -1.37
C THR A 20 -6.77 -5.43 -1.22
N LEU A 21 -7.01 -4.71 -0.12
CA LEU A 21 -6.33 -3.46 0.20
C LEU A 21 -5.41 -3.68 1.39
N LEU A 22 -4.21 -3.13 1.30
CA LEU A 22 -3.20 -3.15 2.35
C LEU A 22 -2.80 -1.73 2.71
N LEU A 23 -2.84 -1.42 3.98
CA LEU A 23 -2.30 -0.20 4.55
C LEU A 23 -0.96 -0.48 5.22
N VAL A 24 -0.02 0.43 5.02
CA VAL A 24 1.29 0.40 5.67
C VAL A 24 1.54 1.78 6.26
N ALA A 25 1.69 1.84 7.58
CA ALA A 25 1.98 3.06 8.33
C ALA A 25 3.45 3.10 8.76
N SER A 26 4.02 4.29 8.78
CA SER A 26 5.41 4.53 9.12
C SER A 26 5.57 5.69 10.09
N ILE A 27 6.65 5.64 10.87
CA ILE A 27 7.03 6.68 11.84
C ILE A 27 7.36 8.01 11.12
N ASP A 28 7.66 7.97 9.81
CA ASP A 28 7.87 9.14 8.95
C ASP A 28 6.60 9.97 8.67
N SER A 29 5.53 9.74 9.42
CA SER A 29 4.23 10.42 9.30
C SER A 29 3.56 10.21 7.95
N SER A 30 3.69 9.00 7.40
CA SER A 30 3.00 8.61 6.17
C SER A 30 2.31 7.26 6.27
N ILE A 31 1.22 7.13 5.52
CA ILE A 31 0.47 5.88 5.34
C ILE A 31 0.37 5.62 3.84
N SER A 32 0.80 4.45 3.39
CA SER A 32 0.64 4.02 2.00
C SER A 32 -0.51 3.02 1.87
N LEU A 33 -1.28 3.14 0.78
CA LEU A 33 -2.39 2.27 0.44
C LEU A 33 -2.07 1.49 -0.84
N TRP A 34 -2.16 0.18 -0.75
CA TRP A 34 -1.75 -0.77 -1.77
C TRP A 34 -2.91 -1.63 -2.22
N ASN A 35 -2.94 -1.95 -3.51
CA ASN A 35 -3.87 -2.89 -4.12
C ASN A 35 -3.19 -4.26 -4.26
N CYS A 36 -3.42 -5.15 -3.30
CA CYS A 36 -2.86 -6.49 -3.29
C CYS A 36 -3.44 -7.40 -4.37
N PHE A 37 -4.70 -7.18 -4.77
CA PHE A 37 -5.29 -7.94 -5.88
C PHE A 37 -4.51 -7.73 -7.18
N MET A 38 -4.11 -6.49 -7.45
CA MET A 38 -3.28 -6.18 -8.62
C MET A 38 -1.87 -6.79 -8.53
N ILE A 39 -1.30 -6.90 -7.33
CA ILE A 39 -0.01 -7.57 -7.14
C ILE A 39 -0.10 -9.04 -7.56
N THR A 40 -1.13 -9.75 -7.08
CA THR A 40 -1.35 -11.16 -7.43
C THR A 40 -1.57 -11.32 -8.93
N LYS A 41 -2.44 -10.48 -9.53
CA LYS A 41 -2.73 -10.52 -10.96
C LYS A 41 -1.47 -10.38 -11.83
N LEU A 42 -0.61 -9.41 -11.50
CA LEU A 42 0.63 -9.18 -12.24
C LEU A 42 1.64 -10.32 -12.07
N TYR A 43 1.63 -10.99 -10.92
CA TYR A 43 2.45 -12.17 -10.69
C TYR A 43 1.99 -13.35 -11.56
N ASP A 44 0.67 -13.58 -11.62
CA ASP A 44 0.09 -14.65 -12.43
C ASP A 44 0.29 -14.42 -13.93
N GLU A 45 0.11 -13.19 -14.42
CA GLU A 45 0.40 -12.81 -15.81
C GLU A 45 1.87 -13.09 -16.16
N LYS A 46 2.79 -12.69 -15.29
CA LYS A 46 4.22 -12.93 -15.49
C LYS A 46 4.58 -14.42 -15.48
N LEU A 47 3.92 -15.21 -14.64
CA LEU A 47 4.09 -16.67 -14.64
C LEU A 47 3.57 -17.28 -15.95
N ALA A 48 2.42 -16.83 -16.44
CA ALA A 48 1.85 -17.31 -17.71
C ALA A 48 2.77 -16.99 -18.91
N ASP A 49 3.38 -15.79 -18.93
CA ASP A 49 4.35 -15.39 -19.96
C ASP A 49 5.65 -16.20 -19.91
N SER A 50 6.02 -16.75 -18.75
CA SER A 50 7.22 -17.59 -18.62
C SER A 50 7.02 -19.02 -19.12
N ILE A 51 5.78 -19.51 -19.13
CA ILE A 51 5.42 -20.86 -19.58
C ILE A 51 5.09 -20.85 -21.08
N ASN A 52 4.47 -19.78 -21.57
CA ASN A 52 4.14 -19.61 -22.98
C ASN A 52 5.31 -18.92 -23.71
N SER A 53 5.89 -19.58 -24.72
CA SER A 53 6.90 -18.95 -25.58
C SER A 53 6.36 -17.64 -26.19
N PRO A 54 7.19 -16.60 -26.38
CA PRO A 54 6.73 -15.24 -26.63
C PRO A 54 6.18 -15.11 -28.06
N SER A 55 4.90 -15.41 -28.24
CA SER A 55 4.23 -15.31 -29.54
C SER A 55 2.86 -14.68 -29.43
N SER A 56 2.77 -13.52 -28.78
CA SER A 56 1.80 -12.46 -29.10
C SER A 56 1.93 -11.36 -28.07
N SER A 57 2.71 -10.32 -28.40
CA SER A 57 2.70 -9.05 -27.69
C SER A 57 1.33 -8.40 -27.88
N SER A 58 0.37 -8.70 -26.99
CA SER A 58 -0.83 -7.89 -26.87
C SER A 58 -0.46 -6.64 -26.07
N SER A 59 -0.24 -5.55 -26.81
CA SER A 59 -0.20 -4.18 -26.31
C SER A 59 -1.54 -3.81 -25.70
N SER A 60 -1.82 -4.28 -24.49
CA SER A 60 -3.02 -3.91 -23.75
C SER A 60 -2.78 -2.61 -23.00
N SER A 61 -3.20 -1.52 -23.64
CA SER A 61 -3.91 -0.38 -23.05
C SER A 61 -3.39 0.12 -21.69
N SER A 62 -2.83 1.34 -21.72
CA SER A 62 -2.45 2.19 -20.59
C SER A 62 -3.63 2.57 -19.66
N SER A 63 -4.36 1.59 -19.14
CA SER A 63 -5.15 1.70 -17.92
C SER A 63 -4.18 1.46 -16.76
N SER A 64 -3.87 2.50 -16.00
CA SER A 64 -2.81 2.46 -15.01
C SER A 64 -3.09 1.40 -13.94
N ASN A 65 -2.52 0.21 -14.10
CA ASN A 65 -2.50 -0.88 -13.13
C ASN A 65 -1.65 -0.47 -11.90
N LYS A 66 -2.17 0.48 -11.13
CA LYS A 66 -1.46 1.05 -9.98
C LYS A 66 -1.54 0.11 -8.79
N ILE A 67 -0.41 -0.49 -8.46
CA ILE A 67 -0.21 -1.27 -7.24
C ILE A 67 -0.28 -0.34 -6.01
N LEU A 68 0.43 0.79 -6.04
CA LEU A 68 0.30 1.84 -5.03
C LEU A 68 -0.86 2.76 -5.41
N LEU A 69 -1.93 2.72 -4.63
CA LEU A 69 -3.11 3.53 -4.85
C LEU A 69 -2.91 4.96 -4.35
N ASN A 70 -2.33 5.12 -3.16
CA ASN A 70 -2.13 6.44 -2.57
C ASN A 70 -1.06 6.47 -1.46
N LEU A 71 -0.59 7.67 -1.14
CA LEU A 71 0.29 7.99 -0.02
C LEU A 71 -0.28 9.19 0.76
N PHE A 72 -0.72 8.93 1.98
CA PHE A 72 -1.30 9.94 2.88
C PHE A 72 -0.26 10.44 3.86
N LYS A 73 -0.28 11.74 4.17
CA LYS A 73 0.58 12.36 5.19
C LYS A 73 -0.22 12.64 6.47
N THR A 74 0.36 12.37 7.64
CA THR A 74 -0.34 12.47 8.94
C THR A 74 0.02 13.71 9.75
N LYS A 75 0.05 14.89 9.11
CA LYS A 75 0.26 16.20 9.77
C LYS A 75 1.45 16.21 10.77
N ASN A 76 2.58 15.59 10.39
CA ASN A 76 3.78 15.49 11.22
C ASN A 76 3.57 14.76 12.56
N THR A 77 2.57 13.89 12.63
CA THR A 77 2.31 12.99 13.76
C THR A 77 2.89 11.63 13.42
N SER A 78 3.88 11.17 14.19
CA SER A 78 4.42 9.83 14.06
C SER A 78 3.37 8.80 14.43
N LEU A 79 3.15 7.84 13.54
CA LEU A 79 2.14 6.80 13.72
C LEU A 79 2.73 5.57 14.39
N PHE A 80 1.97 4.97 15.30
CA PHE A 80 2.32 3.70 15.95
C PHE A 80 1.40 2.56 15.55
N HIS A 81 0.12 2.87 15.29
CA HIS A 81 -0.87 1.84 15.01
C HIS A 81 -1.92 2.37 14.03
N ILE A 82 -2.29 1.53 13.07
CA ILE A 82 -3.46 1.74 12.21
C ILE A 82 -4.44 0.60 12.41
N ARG A 83 -5.74 0.86 12.24
CA ARG A 83 -6.77 -0.18 12.29
C ARG A 83 -8.01 0.14 11.48
N PHE A 84 -8.51 -0.83 10.73
CA PHE A 84 -9.82 -0.79 10.11
C PHE A 84 -10.92 -1.17 11.10
N SER A 85 -12.01 -0.40 11.05
CA SER A 85 -13.29 -0.79 11.60
C SER A 85 -13.99 -1.81 10.69
N LYS A 86 -15.06 -2.42 11.19
CA LYS A 86 -15.93 -3.29 10.39
C LYS A 86 -16.73 -2.53 9.33
N GLU A 87 -16.95 -1.23 9.52
CA GLU A 87 -17.59 -0.34 8.55
C GLU A 87 -16.59 0.33 7.58
N ASN A 88 -15.39 -0.23 7.42
CA ASN A 88 -14.37 0.29 6.51
C ASN A 88 -13.87 1.71 6.86
N VAL A 89 -13.87 2.06 8.15
CA VAL A 89 -13.28 3.31 8.66
C VAL A 89 -11.84 3.03 9.10
N LEU A 90 -10.90 3.89 8.70
CA LEU A 90 -9.51 3.79 9.13
C LEU A 90 -9.25 4.66 10.37
N TYR A 91 -8.83 4.02 11.46
CA TYR A 91 -8.24 4.67 12.62
C TYR A 91 -6.72 4.68 12.50
N ALA A 92 -6.10 5.83 12.74
CA ALA A 92 -4.66 5.96 12.81
C ALA A 92 -4.30 6.64 14.13
N ILE A 93 -3.48 5.97 14.94
CA ILE A 93 -3.04 6.45 16.25
C ILE A 93 -1.58 6.85 16.13
N GLY A 94 -1.30 8.10 16.50
CA GLY A 94 0.03 8.66 16.52
C GLY A 94 0.21 9.64 17.66
N LEU A 95 1.46 9.85 18.06
CA LEU A 95 1.81 10.89 19.02
C LEU A 95 2.34 12.09 18.26
N ILE A 96 1.89 13.27 18.66
CA ILE A 96 2.53 14.50 18.24
C ILE A 96 3.83 14.60 19.04
N GLY A 97 4.98 14.58 18.37
CA GLY A 97 6.24 14.89 19.04
C GLY A 97 6.16 16.33 19.56
N SER A 98 6.53 16.55 20.82
CA SER A 98 6.65 17.91 21.37
C SER A 98 7.61 18.70 20.47
N THR A 99 7.07 19.64 19.70
CA THR A 99 7.89 20.67 19.08
C THR A 99 8.34 21.59 20.21
N ASN A 100 9.45 21.27 20.87
CA ASN A 100 10.15 22.24 21.70
C ASN A 100 10.57 23.37 20.76
N LYS A 101 9.81 24.46 20.78
CA LYS A 101 10.20 25.75 20.22
C LYS A 101 10.94 26.53 21.29
#